data_AF-A0A1G9X6D3-F1
#
_entry.id   AF-A0A1G9X6D3-F1
#
_cell.length_a   1.000
_cell.length_b   1.000
_cell.length_c   1.000
_cell.angle_alpha   90.00
_cell.angle_beta   90.00
_cell.angle_gamma   90.00
#
_symmetry.space_group_name_H-M   'P 1'
#
loop_
_entity.id
_entity.type
_entity.pdbx_description
1 polymer ?
#
loop_
_entity_poly.entity_id
_entity_poly.type
_entity_poly.pdbx_seq_one_letter_code
_entity_poly.pdbx_strand_id
1 'polypeptide(L)'
;MATQDRSSYAEGFGQVSRTVGTVFRYLLLASTLFGIAVLAILLVYVANDAVQPLTADPGWHLTFFLTLVLPTLATAGYLAATNLEALKFGSMTIGLIVVSLLFSGGVAIIFIEVLAPLVWFAYVLAFAVPTVLMIALQRRSRQLSFLTRFVVVALAFYTSLFGLPGVVPSVAALVQSAPFVPLDWVLLTLTLGLFASAPTASYAAGIRDRRTGLGVGVLALAAVAASPFIGPPVFGIGTVPSVILASVTVVPTVAFVGGTAVTREHARIGILVPLLIVGGALAGEVLVDTLGYAGPQSWVDWQFLTSDHSGTAEDAGLYPAIAGSILLMVTVAALSFPVGVGAALYLEEYAPDNRITRFIDVNISNLAGVPSVVYGLLGLGLFVTQLGRPSGTIFVGGATLALLILPIVIISSREAIRSVPDEMRQASYGMGATKWQTVKNVILPRAFPGILTGTILALGRAIGETAPLIMIGAPNVLFSFPSELSSKVSAMPLQVYSWASYFATDAFYEKAVPAGVVILVTVLLAMNSIAIVLRNRYEQET
;
A
#
# COMPACT_ATOMS: atom_id res chain seq x y z
N MET A 1 45.80 -0.50 -48.05
CA MET A 1 45.23 0.06 -49.29
C MET A 1 43.79 -0.44 -49.32
N ALA A 2 42.73 0.32 -49.04
CA ALA A 2 42.51 1.76 -49.08
C ALA A 2 41.61 2.23 -47.92
N THR A 3 42.00 3.34 -47.31
CA THR A 3 41.19 4.23 -46.47
C THR A 3 40.71 5.38 -47.34
N GLN A 4 39.40 5.50 -47.62
CA GLN A 4 38.69 6.75 -47.95
C GLN A 4 37.20 6.44 -48.23
N ASP A 5 36.32 7.42 -47.98
CA ASP A 5 34.90 7.48 -48.33
C ASP A 5 33.82 6.82 -47.45
N ARG A 6 33.75 7.25 -46.17
CA ARG A 6 32.45 7.33 -45.47
C ARG A 6 32.15 8.67 -44.79
N SER A 7 32.96 9.71 -45.01
CA SER A 7 32.71 11.06 -44.48
C SER A 7 31.84 11.94 -45.39
N SER A 8 31.53 11.53 -46.63
CA SER A 8 30.87 12.40 -47.61
C SER A 8 29.33 12.34 -47.64
N TYR A 9 28.67 11.58 -46.75
CA TYR A 9 27.19 11.51 -46.70
C TYR A 9 26.54 12.30 -45.56
N ALA A 10 27.33 13.01 -44.75
CA ALA A 10 26.85 13.73 -43.56
C ALA A 10 26.86 15.28 -43.70
N GLU A 11 27.12 15.83 -44.88
CA GLU A 11 27.18 17.30 -45.10
C GLU A 11 25.88 17.88 -45.70
N GLY A 12 24.77 17.11 -45.69
CA GLY A 12 23.47 17.56 -46.21
C GLY A 12 22.44 17.97 -45.14
N PHE A 13 22.68 17.70 -43.86
CA PHE A 13 21.78 18.15 -42.79
C PHE A 13 22.26 19.49 -42.25
N GLY A 14 21.51 20.55 -42.58
CA GLY A 14 21.78 21.92 -42.15
C GLY A 14 22.11 22.01 -40.66
N GLN A 15 23.00 22.94 -40.33
CA GLN A 15 23.42 23.24 -38.96
C GLN A 15 22.20 23.35 -38.04
N VAL A 16 21.89 22.28 -37.29
CA VAL A 16 20.84 22.29 -36.29
C VAL A 16 21.21 23.34 -35.27
N SER A 17 20.43 24.43 -35.19
CA SER A 17 20.70 25.56 -34.31
C SER A 17 20.86 25.06 -32.87
N ARG A 18 22.12 25.00 -32.40
CA ARG A 18 22.46 24.60 -31.02
C ARG A 18 21.80 25.53 -30.02
N THR A 19 21.54 26.78 -30.41
CA THR A 19 20.84 27.78 -29.61
C THR A 19 19.38 27.40 -29.39
N VAL A 20 18.64 27.01 -30.44
CA VAL A 20 17.23 26.58 -30.31
C VAL A 20 17.12 25.33 -29.43
N GLY A 21 18.00 24.35 -29.62
CA GLY A 21 18.03 23.15 -28.77
C GLY A 21 18.35 23.45 -27.29
N THR A 22 19.23 24.41 -27.05
CA THR A 22 19.61 24.85 -25.69
C THR A 22 18.47 25.61 -25.02
N VAL A 23 17.85 26.56 -25.73
CA VAL A 23 16.68 27.32 -25.25
C VAL A 23 15.53 26.37 -24.95
N PHE A 24 15.23 25.43 -25.83
CA PHE A 24 14.19 24.43 -25.62
C PHE A 24 14.45 23.58 -24.37
N ARG A 25 15.69 23.12 -24.15
CA ARG A 25 16.07 22.38 -22.94
C ARG A 25 15.85 23.19 -21.67
N TYR A 26 16.25 24.47 -21.65
CA TYR A 26 16.04 25.33 -20.49
C TYR A 26 14.57 25.64 -20.26
N LEU A 27 13.76 25.80 -21.31
CA LEU A 27 12.30 25.97 -21.17
C LEU A 27 11.64 24.72 -20.58
N LEU A 28 12.04 23.52 -21.00
CA LEU A 28 11.54 22.27 -20.43
C LEU A 28 11.91 22.14 -18.95
N LEU A 29 13.16 22.45 -18.60
CA LEU A 29 13.62 22.42 -17.21
C LEU A 29 12.93 23.50 -16.36
N ALA A 30 12.73 24.70 -16.90
CA ALA A 30 12.00 25.76 -16.21
C ALA A 30 10.55 25.37 -15.96
N SER A 31 9.88 24.74 -16.94
CA SER A 31 8.50 24.26 -16.81
C SER A 31 8.36 23.20 -15.71
N THR A 32 9.27 22.22 -15.66
CA THR A 32 9.24 21.19 -14.61
C THR A 32 9.55 21.77 -13.23
N LEU A 33 10.57 22.62 -13.11
CA LEU A 33 10.89 23.29 -11.86
C LEU A 33 9.77 24.21 -11.38
N PHE A 34 9.13 24.94 -12.30
CA PHE A 34 7.99 25.80 -11.98
C PHE A 34 6.83 24.99 -11.40
N GLY A 35 6.46 23.88 -12.06
CA GLY A 35 5.39 23.00 -11.55
C GLY A 35 5.71 22.44 -10.15
N ILE A 36 6.94 21.96 -9.93
CA ILE A 36 7.38 21.45 -8.63
C ILE A 36 7.37 22.55 -7.57
N ALA A 37 7.89 23.73 -7.89
CA ALA A 37 7.96 24.86 -6.97
C ALA A 37 6.57 25.37 -6.58
N VAL A 38 5.66 25.53 -7.55
CA VAL A 38 4.27 25.95 -7.29
C VAL A 38 3.55 24.92 -6.41
N LEU A 39 3.69 23.63 -6.72
CA LEU A 39 3.08 22.57 -5.91
C LEU A 39 3.68 22.53 -4.48
N ALA A 40 5.00 22.69 -4.35
CA ALA A 40 5.66 22.75 -3.05
C ALA A 40 5.17 23.95 -2.22
N ILE A 41 5.06 25.13 -2.84
CA ILE A 41 4.55 26.33 -2.19
C ILE A 41 3.09 26.10 -1.72
N LEU A 42 2.24 25.56 -2.59
CA LEU A 42 0.85 25.23 -2.23
C LEU A 42 0.77 24.26 -1.06
N LEU A 43 1.58 23.20 -1.05
CA LEU A 43 1.63 22.25 0.05
C LEU A 43 2.13 22.88 1.35
N VAL A 44 3.06 23.83 1.29
CA VAL A 44 3.53 24.57 2.47
C VAL A 44 2.41 25.44 3.05
N TYR A 45 1.65 26.16 2.22
CA TYR A 45 0.49 26.93 2.67
C TYR A 45 -0.55 26.03 3.31
N VAL A 46 -0.94 24.95 2.62
CA VAL A 46 -1.92 23.98 3.12
C VAL A 46 -1.46 23.34 4.44
N ALA A 47 -0.18 22.98 4.56
CA ALA A 47 0.36 22.42 5.80
C ALA A 47 0.41 23.45 6.94
N ASN A 48 0.72 24.71 6.62
CA ASN A 48 0.70 25.79 7.60
C ASN A 48 -0.72 26.04 8.13
N ASP A 49 -1.72 26.06 7.26
CA ASP A 49 -3.11 26.30 7.65
C ASP A 49 -3.68 25.12 8.45
N ALA A 50 -3.26 23.89 8.13
CA ALA A 50 -3.67 22.68 8.83
C ALA A 50 -3.02 22.53 10.22
N VAL A 51 -1.70 22.73 10.33
CA VAL A 51 -0.94 22.45 11.56
C VAL A 51 -0.79 23.69 12.44
N GLN A 52 -0.81 24.88 11.84
CA GLN A 52 -0.65 26.17 12.52
C GLN A 52 0.57 26.23 13.46
N PRO A 53 1.77 25.87 12.99
CA PRO A 53 2.95 25.69 13.86
C PRO A 53 3.34 26.96 14.63
N LEU A 54 3.07 28.14 14.08
CA LEU A 54 3.39 29.43 14.68
C LEU A 54 2.47 29.83 15.85
N THR A 55 1.41 29.07 16.10
CA THR A 55 0.51 29.29 17.25
C THR A 55 1.04 28.66 18.53
N ALA A 56 2.04 27.78 18.44
CA ALA A 56 2.64 27.12 19.59
C ALA A 56 3.46 28.10 20.44
N ASP A 57 3.57 27.81 21.73
CA ASP A 57 4.42 28.59 22.61
C ASP A 57 5.90 28.47 22.18
N PRO A 58 6.71 29.54 22.32
CA PRO A 58 8.16 29.44 22.09
C PRO A 58 8.83 28.34 22.92
N GLY A 59 8.29 28.04 24.12
CA GLY A 59 8.75 26.95 24.98
C GLY A 59 8.50 25.56 24.37
N TRP A 60 7.40 25.38 23.63
CA TRP A 60 7.12 24.15 22.88
C TRP A 60 8.18 23.92 21.81
N HIS A 61 8.48 24.95 21.01
CA HIS A 61 9.52 24.88 19.97
C HIS A 61 10.89 24.59 20.55
N LEU A 62 11.26 25.26 21.65
CA LEU A 62 12.54 25.02 22.31
C LEU A 62 12.64 23.60 22.87
N THR A 63 11.57 23.10 23.47
CA THR A 63 11.52 21.74 24.04
C THR A 63 11.76 20.71 22.94
N PHE A 64 10.97 20.71 21.86
CA PHE A 64 11.18 19.78 20.76
C PHE A 64 12.49 20.03 20.01
N PHE A 65 13.00 21.26 19.96
CA PHE A 65 14.32 21.52 19.42
C PHE A 65 15.41 20.81 20.23
N LEU A 66 15.35 20.88 21.56
CA LEU A 66 16.35 20.28 22.45
C LEU A 66 16.20 18.76 22.62
N THR A 67 14.97 18.24 22.64
CA THR A 67 14.72 16.82 22.88
C THR A 67 14.76 15.98 21.60
N LEU A 68 14.35 16.56 20.46
CA LEU A 68 14.15 15.84 19.21
C LEU A 68 15.10 16.34 18.11
N VAL A 69 15.04 17.61 17.74
CA VAL A 69 15.71 18.12 16.53
C VAL A 69 17.23 18.13 16.69
N LEU A 70 17.74 18.77 17.74
CA LEU A 70 19.17 18.93 17.98
C LEU A 70 19.88 17.58 18.19
N PRO A 71 19.40 16.64 19.03
CA PRO A 71 20.04 15.34 19.21
C PRO A 71 20.02 14.50 17.92
N THR A 72 18.91 14.54 17.18
CA THR A 72 18.77 13.81 15.92
C THR A 72 19.71 14.36 14.86
N LEU A 73 19.77 15.69 14.68
CA LEU A 73 20.67 16.31 13.70
C LEU A 73 22.14 16.14 14.07
N ALA A 74 22.49 16.28 15.36
CA ALA A 74 23.86 16.06 15.83
C ALA A 74 24.30 14.61 15.56
N THR A 75 23.44 13.64 15.88
CA THR A 75 23.73 12.21 15.66
C THR A 75 23.77 11.89 14.17
N ALA A 76 22.81 12.40 13.38
CA ALA A 76 22.79 12.20 11.94
C ALA A 76 24.01 12.82 11.25
N GLY A 77 24.42 14.03 11.65
CA GLY A 77 25.63 14.70 11.16
C GLY A 77 26.91 13.95 11.54
N TYR A 78 27.00 13.47 12.78
CA TYR A 78 28.10 12.62 13.23
C TYR A 78 28.18 11.32 12.40
N LEU A 79 27.06 10.63 12.19
CA LEU A 79 27.01 9.40 11.39
C LEU A 79 27.25 9.68 9.90
N ALA A 80 26.78 10.80 9.36
CA ALA A 80 27.09 11.19 7.98
C ALA A 80 28.60 11.37 7.76
N ALA A 81 29.31 11.90 8.75
CA ALA A 81 30.76 12.10 8.70
C ALA A 81 31.57 10.82 8.99
N THR A 82 31.07 9.93 9.85
CA THR A 82 31.84 8.77 10.35
C THR A 82 31.42 7.44 9.74
N ASN A 83 30.12 7.23 9.52
CA ASN A 83 29.55 5.94 9.13
C ASN A 83 28.21 6.10 8.40
N LEU A 84 28.31 6.31 7.09
CA LEU A 84 27.16 6.49 6.22
C LEU A 84 26.22 5.27 6.19
N GLU A 85 26.77 4.05 6.38
CA GLU A 85 25.96 2.84 6.42
C GLU A 85 25.05 2.79 7.65
N ALA A 86 25.56 3.20 8.81
CA ALA A 86 24.77 3.33 10.04
C ALA A 86 23.67 4.38 9.89
N LEU A 87 23.96 5.52 9.25
CA LEU A 87 22.95 6.54 8.97
C LEU A 87 21.84 5.99 8.06
N LYS A 88 22.21 5.33 6.96
CA LYS A 88 21.26 4.69 6.03
C LYS A 88 20.39 3.66 6.74
N PHE A 89 20.99 2.85 7.61
CA PHE A 89 20.27 1.85 8.38
C PHE A 89 19.28 2.49 9.37
N GLY A 90 19.70 3.54 10.10
CA GLY A 90 18.83 4.30 10.99
C GLY A 90 17.66 4.94 10.24
N SER A 91 17.93 5.60 9.12
CA SER A 91 16.89 6.22 8.28
C SER A 91 15.92 5.20 7.68
N MET A 92 16.43 4.05 7.23
CA MET A 92 15.57 2.95 6.75
C MET A 92 14.68 2.39 7.84
N THR A 93 15.18 2.30 9.08
CA THR A 93 14.40 1.83 10.23
C THR A 93 13.26 2.79 10.56
N ILE A 94 13.50 4.10 10.53
CA ILE A 94 12.46 5.12 10.71
C ILE A 94 11.42 5.02 9.61
N GLY A 95 11.87 4.95 8.35
CA GLY A 95 10.99 4.76 7.21
C GLY A 95 10.12 3.52 7.37
N LEU A 96 10.71 2.39 7.78
CA LEU A 96 9.99 1.15 8.03
C LEU A 96 8.94 1.29 9.14
N ILE A 97 9.27 1.94 10.27
CA ILE A 97 8.33 2.16 11.37
C ILE A 97 7.14 3.01 10.90
N VAL A 98 7.39 4.14 10.26
CA VAL A 98 6.34 5.05 9.77
C VAL A 98 5.42 4.32 8.77
N VAL A 99 6.04 3.65 7.80
CA VAL A 99 5.33 2.90 6.75
C VAL A 99 4.50 1.76 7.33
N SER A 100 5.07 0.98 8.27
CA SER A 100 4.38 -0.16 8.87
C SER A 100 3.27 0.26 9.83
N LEU A 101 3.42 1.36 10.57
CA LEU A 101 2.37 1.94 11.39
C LEU A 101 1.17 2.38 10.54
N LEU A 102 1.43 3.07 9.43
CA LEU A 102 0.37 3.52 8.51
C LEU A 102 -0.34 2.34 7.85
N PHE A 103 0.41 1.32 7.43
CA PHE A 103 -0.16 0.08 6.92
C PHE A 103 -1.00 -0.64 7.99
N SER A 104 -0.49 -0.72 9.22
CA SER A 104 -1.18 -1.30 10.36
C SER A 104 -2.48 -0.57 10.68
N GLY A 105 -2.52 0.76 10.56
CA GLY A 105 -3.76 1.55 10.69
C GLY A 105 -4.80 1.15 9.65
N GLY A 106 -4.40 1.03 8.38
CA GLY A 106 -5.28 0.56 7.31
C GLY A 106 -5.78 -0.88 7.52
N VAL A 107 -4.91 -1.78 7.96
CA VAL A 107 -5.30 -3.16 8.32
C VAL A 107 -6.25 -3.16 9.53
N ALA A 108 -6.00 -2.33 10.53
CA ALA A 108 -6.87 -2.21 11.70
C ALA A 108 -8.28 -1.76 11.31
N ILE A 109 -8.40 -0.75 10.44
CA ILE A 109 -9.69 -0.30 9.90
C ILE A 109 -10.45 -1.46 9.24
N ILE A 110 -9.77 -2.29 8.43
CA ILE A 110 -10.41 -3.44 7.78
C ILE A 110 -11.01 -4.39 8.81
N PHE A 111 -10.27 -4.72 9.88
CA PHE A 111 -10.71 -5.71 10.87
C PHE A 111 -11.67 -5.19 11.92
N ILE A 112 -11.57 -3.91 12.28
CA ILE A 112 -12.49 -3.29 13.25
C ILE A 112 -13.84 -3.06 12.57
N GLU A 113 -13.83 -2.63 11.31
CA GLU A 113 -15.00 -2.01 10.74
C GLU A 113 -15.66 -2.76 9.57
N VAL A 114 -14.91 -3.60 8.83
CA VAL A 114 -15.42 -4.26 7.61
C VAL A 114 -15.50 -5.77 7.75
N LEU A 115 -14.43 -6.37 8.26
CA LEU A 115 -14.25 -7.81 8.28
C LEU A 115 -14.06 -8.27 9.71
N ALA A 116 -15.15 -8.74 10.32
CA ALA A 116 -15.11 -9.31 11.65
C ALA A 116 -14.00 -10.38 11.76
N PRO A 117 -13.19 -10.39 12.83
CA PRO A 117 -12.10 -11.36 13.02
C PRO A 117 -12.54 -12.82 12.89
N LEU A 118 -13.78 -13.14 13.31
CA LEU A 118 -14.39 -14.45 13.10
C LEU A 118 -14.57 -14.81 11.62
N VAL A 119 -15.08 -13.89 10.82
CA VAL A 119 -15.30 -14.10 9.38
C VAL A 119 -13.98 -14.30 8.67
N TRP A 120 -12.97 -13.47 8.97
CA TRP A 120 -11.61 -13.66 8.48
C TRP A 120 -11.04 -15.03 8.86
N PHE A 121 -11.10 -15.38 10.13
CA PHE A 121 -10.61 -16.66 10.63
C PHE A 121 -11.28 -17.85 9.91
N ALA A 122 -12.59 -17.76 9.72
CA ALA A 122 -13.38 -18.73 8.99
C ALA A 122 -12.91 -18.88 7.53
N TYR A 123 -12.62 -17.78 6.84
CA TYR A 123 -12.04 -17.83 5.50
C TYR A 123 -10.62 -18.37 5.48
N VAL A 124 -9.75 -17.98 6.42
CA VAL A 124 -8.39 -18.52 6.53
C VAL A 124 -8.43 -20.04 6.69
N LEU A 125 -9.32 -20.57 7.53
CA LEU A 125 -9.54 -22.01 7.66
C LEU A 125 -10.08 -22.63 6.37
N ALA A 126 -11.05 -21.96 5.73
CA ALA A 126 -11.60 -22.41 4.45
C ALA A 126 -10.55 -22.50 3.34
N PHE A 127 -9.51 -21.67 3.35
CA PHE A 127 -8.36 -21.79 2.44
C PHE A 127 -7.31 -22.80 2.93
N ALA A 128 -7.08 -22.90 4.25
CA ALA A 128 -6.07 -23.79 4.82
C ALA A 128 -6.41 -25.27 4.61
N VAL A 129 -7.67 -25.67 4.82
CA VAL A 129 -8.14 -27.06 4.67
C VAL A 129 -7.82 -27.65 3.27
N PRO A 130 -8.26 -27.04 2.15
CA PRO A 130 -7.95 -27.55 0.82
C PRO A 130 -6.45 -27.43 0.47
N THR A 131 -5.73 -26.46 1.05
CA THR A 131 -4.27 -26.35 0.86
C THR A 131 -3.52 -27.51 1.53
N VAL A 132 -3.90 -27.87 2.76
CA VAL A 132 -3.35 -29.05 3.45
C VAL A 132 -3.69 -30.32 2.69
N LEU A 133 -4.93 -30.45 2.20
CA LEU A 133 -5.35 -31.55 1.34
C LEU A 133 -4.51 -31.63 0.06
N MET A 134 -4.26 -30.49 -0.61
CA MET A 134 -3.41 -30.41 -1.79
C MET A 134 -1.99 -30.91 -1.50
N ILE A 135 -1.38 -30.45 -0.40
CA ILE A 135 -0.02 -30.87 0.01
C ILE A 135 0.00 -32.37 0.33
N ALA A 136 -1.00 -32.88 1.05
CA ALA A 136 -1.13 -34.29 1.39
C ALA A 136 -1.29 -35.17 0.13
N LEU A 137 -2.13 -34.75 -0.82
CA LEU A 137 -2.30 -35.40 -2.11
C LEU A 137 -0.99 -35.39 -2.91
N GLN A 138 -0.29 -34.26 -2.95
CA GLN A 138 0.96 -34.14 -3.70
C GLN A 138 2.08 -35.03 -3.14
N ARG A 139 2.18 -35.17 -1.81
CA ARG A 139 3.15 -36.07 -1.17
C ARG A 139 2.84 -37.54 -1.40
N ARG A 140 1.56 -37.91 -1.52
CA ARG A 140 1.12 -39.32 -1.59
C ARG A 140 0.97 -39.84 -3.03
N SER A 141 0.85 -38.97 -4.03
CA SER A 141 0.42 -39.35 -5.38
C SER A 141 1.50 -39.18 -6.46
N ARG A 142 2.31 -40.22 -6.69
CA ARG A 142 2.92 -40.42 -8.01
C ARG A 142 1.95 -41.06 -9.03
N GLN A 143 0.74 -41.48 -8.60
CA GLN A 143 -0.17 -42.31 -9.41
C GLN A 143 -1.44 -41.62 -9.96
N LEU A 144 -1.80 -40.40 -9.52
CA LEU A 144 -3.01 -39.72 -10.02
C LEU A 144 -2.71 -38.85 -11.24
N SER A 145 -3.61 -38.83 -12.22
CA SER A 145 -3.53 -37.90 -13.37
C SER A 145 -3.60 -36.44 -12.88
N PHE A 146 -3.00 -35.51 -13.64
CA PHE A 146 -3.06 -34.08 -13.33
C PHE A 146 -4.52 -33.59 -13.24
N LEU A 147 -5.36 -34.01 -14.19
CA LEU A 147 -6.76 -33.60 -14.29
C LEU A 147 -7.54 -34.00 -13.03
N THR A 148 -7.33 -35.23 -12.54
CA THR A 148 -7.94 -35.70 -11.28
C THR A 148 -7.51 -34.86 -10.09
N ARG A 149 -6.22 -34.54 -9.96
CA ARG A 149 -5.73 -33.69 -8.85
C ARG A 149 -6.33 -32.29 -8.92
N PHE A 150 -6.33 -31.71 -10.12
CA PHE A 150 -6.88 -30.38 -10.35
C PHE A 150 -8.35 -30.32 -9.97
N VAL A 151 -9.16 -31.26 -10.47
CA VAL A 151 -10.60 -31.30 -10.17
C VAL A 151 -10.85 -31.51 -8.68
N VAL A 152 -10.15 -32.45 -8.04
CA VAL A 152 -10.31 -32.70 -6.59
C VAL A 152 -9.93 -31.47 -5.77
N VAL A 153 -8.82 -30.81 -6.09
CA VAL A 153 -8.39 -29.60 -5.38
C VAL A 153 -9.34 -28.44 -5.65
N ALA A 154 -9.76 -28.22 -6.89
CA ALA A 154 -10.72 -27.17 -7.25
C ALA A 154 -12.07 -27.38 -6.55
N LEU A 155 -12.57 -28.62 -6.53
CA LEU A 155 -13.79 -28.98 -5.82
C LEU A 155 -13.63 -28.80 -4.31
N ALA A 156 -12.48 -29.17 -3.73
CA ALA A 156 -12.19 -28.96 -2.32
C ALA A 156 -12.15 -27.47 -1.95
N PHE A 157 -11.53 -26.63 -2.78
CA PHE A 157 -11.58 -25.17 -2.60
C PHE A 157 -13.00 -24.64 -2.69
N TYR A 158 -13.75 -25.02 -3.74
CA TYR A 158 -15.12 -24.59 -3.94
C TYR A 158 -16.03 -24.97 -2.77
N THR A 159 -16.02 -26.25 -2.37
CA THR A 159 -16.84 -26.75 -1.27
C THR A 159 -16.43 -26.17 0.07
N SER A 160 -15.13 -25.93 0.30
CA SER A 160 -14.66 -25.29 1.51
C SER A 160 -15.10 -23.82 1.63
N LEU A 161 -15.06 -23.07 0.53
CA LEU A 161 -15.43 -21.64 0.48
C LEU A 161 -16.94 -21.41 0.44
N PHE A 162 -17.64 -22.10 -0.46
CA PHE A 162 -19.05 -21.85 -0.77
C PHE A 162 -20.01 -22.91 -0.24
N GLY A 163 -19.50 -24.07 0.13
CA GLY A 163 -20.34 -25.22 0.49
C GLY A 163 -21.05 -25.82 -0.72
N LEU A 164 -21.87 -26.83 -0.47
CA LEU A 164 -22.86 -27.35 -1.41
C LEU A 164 -24.23 -26.89 -0.93
N PRO A 165 -24.95 -26.04 -1.70
CA PRO A 165 -26.25 -25.51 -1.31
C PRO A 165 -27.20 -26.62 -0.86
N GLY A 166 -27.69 -26.55 0.39
CA GLY A 166 -28.64 -27.51 0.96
C GLY A 166 -28.07 -28.89 1.34
N VAL A 167 -26.77 -29.16 1.14
CA VAL A 167 -26.17 -30.48 1.40
C VAL A 167 -25.01 -30.40 2.39
N VAL A 168 -24.04 -29.51 2.15
CA VAL A 168 -22.83 -29.38 2.97
C VAL A 168 -22.57 -27.90 3.24
N PRO A 169 -22.62 -27.44 4.50
CA PRO A 169 -22.25 -26.07 4.82
C PRO A 169 -20.77 -25.83 4.48
N SER A 170 -20.42 -24.60 4.09
CA SER A 170 -19.03 -24.24 3.86
C SER A 170 -18.23 -24.35 5.16
N VAL A 171 -16.90 -24.52 5.05
CA VAL A 171 -16.03 -24.47 6.23
C VAL A 171 -16.19 -23.13 6.94
N ALA A 172 -16.35 -22.05 6.18
CA ALA A 172 -16.60 -20.74 6.76
C ALA A 172 -17.92 -20.69 7.57
N ALA A 173 -19.01 -21.25 7.04
CA ALA A 173 -20.31 -21.31 7.72
C ALA A 173 -20.30 -22.24 8.95
N LEU A 174 -19.53 -23.33 8.91
CA LEU A 174 -19.34 -24.22 10.06
C LEU A 174 -18.59 -23.52 11.19
N VAL A 175 -17.55 -22.76 10.87
CA VAL A 175 -16.77 -22.01 11.87
C VAL A 175 -17.62 -20.89 12.47
N GLN A 176 -18.41 -20.20 11.66
CA GLN A 176 -19.29 -19.13 12.13
C GLN A 176 -20.49 -19.63 12.95
N SER A 177 -20.94 -20.87 12.74
CA SER A 177 -22.02 -21.48 13.53
C SER A 177 -21.55 -22.21 14.79
N ALA A 178 -20.25 -22.16 15.09
CA ALA A 178 -19.69 -22.82 16.26
C ALA A 178 -20.25 -22.22 17.57
N PRO A 179 -20.64 -23.06 18.55
CA PRO A 179 -21.23 -22.59 19.82
C PRO A 179 -20.23 -21.85 20.72
N PHE A 180 -18.93 -21.99 20.46
CA PHE A 180 -17.86 -21.30 21.17
C PHE A 180 -16.98 -20.58 20.16
N VAL A 181 -17.02 -19.25 20.20
CA VAL A 181 -16.16 -18.38 19.38
C VAL A 181 -15.03 -17.84 20.26
N PRO A 182 -13.76 -18.10 19.93
CA PRO A 182 -12.63 -17.47 20.61
C PRO A 182 -12.71 -15.94 20.52
N LEU A 183 -12.12 -15.24 21.49
CA LEU A 183 -12.04 -13.77 21.47
C LEU A 183 -11.34 -13.26 20.20
N ASP A 184 -11.77 -12.11 19.70
CA ASP A 184 -11.27 -11.52 18.45
C ASP A 184 -9.74 -11.40 18.38
N TRP A 185 -9.11 -10.96 19.47
CA TRP A 185 -7.65 -10.85 19.54
C TRP A 185 -6.95 -12.22 19.45
N VAL A 186 -7.58 -13.30 19.94
CA VAL A 186 -7.06 -14.67 19.83
C VAL A 186 -7.11 -15.12 18.38
N LEU A 187 -8.24 -14.89 17.70
CA LEU A 187 -8.42 -15.22 16.27
C LEU A 187 -7.38 -14.51 15.39
N LEU A 188 -7.10 -13.23 15.67
CA LEU A 188 -6.08 -12.46 14.96
C LEU A 188 -4.67 -12.91 15.31
N THR A 189 -4.40 -13.28 16.56
CA THR A 189 -3.09 -13.83 16.96
C THR A 189 -2.80 -15.15 16.24
N LEU A 190 -3.81 -16.02 16.11
CA LEU A 190 -3.70 -17.29 15.40
C LEU A 190 -3.57 -17.13 13.88
N THR A 191 -4.04 -16.03 13.31
CA THR A 191 -3.97 -15.81 11.86
C THR A 191 -2.83 -14.87 11.49
N LEU A 192 -2.95 -13.59 11.85
CA LEU A 192 -1.94 -12.56 11.58
C LEU A 192 -0.66 -12.78 12.38
N GLY A 193 -0.76 -13.19 13.65
CA GLY A 193 0.43 -13.47 14.48
C GLY A 193 1.26 -14.64 13.95
N LEU A 194 0.62 -15.73 13.51
CA LEU A 194 1.30 -16.84 12.84
C LEU A 194 1.90 -16.40 11.49
N PHE A 195 1.16 -15.62 10.71
CA PHE A 195 1.63 -15.11 9.44
C PHE A 195 2.83 -14.17 9.57
N ALA A 196 2.91 -13.36 10.63
CA ALA A 196 4.04 -12.48 10.90
C ALA A 196 5.25 -13.22 11.50
N SER A 197 5.00 -14.20 12.37
CA SER A 197 6.06 -14.96 13.05
C SER A 197 6.78 -15.95 12.13
N ALA A 198 6.12 -16.55 11.14
CA ALA A 198 6.74 -17.54 10.25
C ALA A 198 7.85 -16.96 9.33
N PRO A 199 7.66 -15.82 8.63
CA PRO A 199 8.73 -15.14 7.90
C PRO A 199 9.85 -14.67 8.82
N THR A 200 9.51 -14.17 10.02
CA THR A 200 10.46 -13.75 11.04
C THR A 200 11.35 -14.91 11.50
N ALA A 201 10.74 -16.08 11.73
CA ALA A 201 11.46 -17.32 12.05
C ALA A 201 12.39 -17.76 10.91
N SER A 202 11.91 -17.67 9.66
CA SER A 202 12.68 -18.04 8.47
C SER A 202 13.86 -17.10 8.23
N TYR A 203 13.65 -15.80 8.44
CA TYR A 203 14.68 -14.77 8.36
C TYR A 203 15.77 -14.99 9.43
N ALA A 204 15.38 -15.20 10.69
CA ALA A 204 16.32 -15.51 11.77
C ALA A 204 17.05 -16.84 11.56
N ALA A 205 16.39 -17.85 10.99
CA ALA A 205 17.03 -19.11 10.62
C ALA A 205 18.13 -18.92 9.56
N GLY A 206 17.91 -18.02 8.59
CA GLY A 206 18.88 -17.69 7.55
C GLY A 206 20.12 -16.96 8.06
N ILE A 207 20.01 -16.25 9.19
CA ILE A 207 21.14 -15.55 9.82
C ILE A 207 22.06 -16.51 10.57
N ARG A 208 21.50 -17.51 11.25
CA ARG A 208 22.28 -18.38 12.14
C ARG A 208 21.98 -19.86 11.94
N ASP A 209 20.87 -20.33 12.48
CA ASP A 209 20.48 -21.74 12.41
C ASP A 209 18.98 -21.93 12.64
N ARG A 210 18.47 -23.11 12.28
CA ARG A 210 17.04 -23.43 12.38
C ARG A 210 16.49 -23.37 13.81
N ARG A 211 17.29 -23.66 14.85
CA ARG A 211 16.81 -23.59 16.24
C ARG A 211 16.64 -22.14 16.69
N THR A 212 17.59 -21.27 16.35
CA THR A 212 17.45 -19.82 16.58
C THR A 212 16.23 -19.28 15.84
N GLY A 213 16.02 -19.67 14.58
CA GLY A 213 14.84 -19.30 13.81
C GLY A 213 13.52 -19.69 14.49
N LEU A 214 13.42 -20.95 14.95
CA LEU A 214 12.24 -21.40 15.70
C LEU A 214 12.06 -20.62 17.02
N GLY A 215 13.13 -20.39 17.78
CA GLY A 215 13.08 -19.61 19.02
C GLY A 215 12.58 -18.19 18.79
N VAL A 216 13.12 -17.49 17.78
CA VAL A 216 12.69 -16.13 17.42
C VAL A 216 11.25 -16.13 16.92
N GLY A 217 10.82 -17.14 16.16
CA GLY A 217 9.43 -17.30 15.74
C GLY A 217 8.46 -17.44 16.91
N VAL A 218 8.80 -18.29 17.88
CA VAL A 218 7.98 -18.49 19.10
C VAL A 218 7.92 -17.22 19.93
N LEU A 219 9.06 -16.52 20.09
CA LEU A 219 9.10 -15.23 20.80
C LEU A 219 8.26 -14.17 20.09
N ALA A 220 8.33 -14.10 18.75
CA ALA A 220 7.51 -13.19 17.96
C ALA A 220 6.01 -13.47 18.15
N LEU A 221 5.59 -14.74 18.11
CA LEU A 221 4.20 -15.11 18.35
C LEU A 221 3.76 -14.80 19.79
N ALA A 222 4.63 -15.05 20.77
CA ALA A 222 4.38 -14.73 22.18
C ALA A 222 4.23 -13.22 22.39
N ALA A 223 5.06 -12.40 21.72
CA ALA A 223 4.95 -10.95 21.75
C ALA A 223 3.61 -10.46 21.17
N VAL A 224 3.15 -11.05 20.06
CA VAL A 224 1.82 -10.75 19.50
C VAL A 224 0.72 -11.17 20.46
N ALA A 225 0.80 -12.36 21.06
CA ALA A 225 -0.19 -12.86 22.02
C ALA A 225 -0.22 -12.04 23.33
N ALA A 226 0.89 -11.41 23.71
CA ALA A 226 0.98 -10.54 24.88
C ALA A 226 0.46 -9.11 24.60
N SER A 227 0.44 -8.68 23.33
CA SER A 227 0.04 -7.31 22.96
C SER A 227 -1.34 -6.85 23.45
N PRO A 228 -2.40 -7.68 23.54
CA PRO A 228 -3.71 -7.27 24.06
C PRO A 228 -3.71 -6.93 25.56
N PHE A 229 -2.70 -7.39 26.30
CA PHE A 229 -2.56 -7.11 27.73
C PHE A 229 -1.70 -5.88 27.99
N ILE A 230 -0.96 -5.40 26.98
CA ILE A 230 -0.09 -4.21 27.06
C ILE A 230 -0.76 -3.02 26.38
N GLY A 231 -1.37 -3.24 25.20
CA GLY A 231 -2.01 -2.23 24.35
C GLY A 231 -2.99 -1.33 25.11
N PRO A 232 -4.08 -1.88 25.69
CA PRO A 232 -5.08 -1.08 26.38
C PRO A 232 -4.57 -0.30 27.59
N PRO A 233 -3.83 -0.89 28.56
CA PRO A 233 -3.42 -0.16 29.76
C PRO A 233 -2.27 0.82 29.51
N VAL A 234 -1.39 0.58 28.54
CA VAL A 234 -0.21 1.42 28.29
C VAL A 234 -0.48 2.48 27.22
N PHE A 235 -1.18 2.11 26.15
CA PHE A 235 -1.35 2.97 24.99
C PHE A 235 -2.80 3.42 24.76
N GLY A 236 -3.76 2.93 25.56
CA GLY A 236 -5.18 3.23 25.36
C GLY A 236 -5.77 2.62 24.08
N ILE A 237 -5.06 1.68 23.45
CA ILE A 237 -5.46 1.08 22.18
C ILE A 237 -6.25 -0.20 22.46
N GLY A 238 -7.36 -0.41 21.74
CA GLY A 238 -8.17 -1.62 21.85
C GLY A 238 -7.39 -2.92 21.58
N THR A 239 -7.93 -4.04 22.06
CA THR A 239 -7.27 -5.35 21.97
C THR A 239 -7.00 -5.79 20.52
N VAL A 240 -7.96 -5.61 19.61
CA VAL A 240 -7.80 -5.90 18.18
C VAL A 240 -6.69 -5.06 17.52
N PRO A 241 -6.73 -3.71 17.55
CA PRO A 241 -5.66 -2.91 16.96
C PRO A 241 -4.28 -3.16 17.60
N SER A 242 -4.20 -3.54 18.89
CA SER A 242 -2.93 -3.92 19.51
C SER A 242 -2.28 -5.17 18.90
N VAL A 243 -3.06 -6.20 18.57
CA VAL A 243 -2.58 -7.42 17.88
C VAL A 243 -2.11 -7.10 16.47
N ILE A 244 -2.85 -6.24 15.77
CA ILE A 244 -2.52 -5.83 14.40
C ILE A 244 -1.22 -5.04 14.42
N LEU A 245 -1.08 -4.06 15.33
CA LEU A 245 0.14 -3.28 15.48
C LEU A 245 1.34 -4.17 15.85
N ALA A 246 1.16 -5.14 16.75
CA ALA A 246 2.22 -6.07 17.11
C ALA A 246 2.64 -6.96 15.93
N SER A 247 1.68 -7.51 15.18
CA SER A 247 1.94 -8.44 14.07
C SER A 247 2.45 -7.76 12.80
N VAL A 248 1.93 -6.57 12.47
CA VAL A 248 2.23 -5.86 11.22
C VAL A 248 3.41 -4.90 11.38
N THR A 249 3.55 -4.25 12.54
CA THR A 249 4.57 -3.21 12.78
C THR A 249 5.71 -3.73 13.64
N VAL A 250 5.42 -4.12 14.88
CA VAL A 250 6.45 -4.35 15.91
C VAL A 250 7.30 -5.57 15.56
N VAL A 251 6.68 -6.73 15.34
CA VAL A 251 7.42 -7.98 15.08
C VAL A 251 8.32 -7.89 13.84
N PRO A 252 7.84 -7.47 12.65
CA PRO A 252 8.69 -7.36 11.48
C PRO A 252 9.81 -6.32 11.64
N THR A 253 9.52 -5.18 12.28
CA THR A 253 10.51 -4.12 12.50
C THR A 253 11.60 -4.60 13.47
N VAL A 254 11.22 -5.19 14.60
CA VAL A 254 12.18 -5.72 15.58
C VAL A 254 12.99 -6.86 14.97
N ALA A 255 12.38 -7.73 14.16
CA ALA A 255 13.09 -8.79 13.45
C ALA A 255 14.14 -8.21 12.49
N PHE A 256 13.76 -7.20 11.69
CA PHE A 256 14.66 -6.52 10.77
C PHE A 256 15.81 -5.82 11.50
N VAL A 257 15.50 -4.98 12.49
CA VAL A 257 16.48 -4.22 13.27
C VAL A 257 17.40 -5.15 14.05
N GLY A 258 16.85 -6.18 14.69
CA GLY A 258 17.63 -7.17 15.45
C GLY A 258 18.54 -8.00 14.54
N GLY A 259 18.04 -8.48 13.40
CA GLY A 259 18.83 -9.28 12.46
C GLY A 259 19.95 -8.48 11.80
N THR A 260 19.67 -7.25 11.39
CA THR A 260 20.68 -6.33 10.83
C THR A 260 21.69 -5.88 11.88
N ALA A 261 21.25 -5.63 13.12
CA ALA A 261 22.17 -5.37 14.22
C ALA A 261 23.13 -6.55 14.39
N VAL A 262 22.62 -7.78 14.53
CA VAL A 262 23.48 -8.96 14.71
C VAL A 262 24.46 -9.15 13.55
N THR A 263 24.00 -9.00 12.31
CA THR A 263 24.82 -9.27 11.11
C THR A 263 25.79 -8.15 10.72
N ARG A 264 25.47 -6.89 11.00
CA ARG A 264 26.25 -5.70 10.57
C ARG A 264 26.70 -4.88 11.77
N GLU A 265 27.81 -5.28 12.39
CA GLU A 265 28.29 -4.65 13.63
C GLU A 265 28.51 -3.13 13.50
N HIS A 266 29.11 -2.71 12.39
CA HIS A 266 29.38 -1.29 12.11
C HIS A 266 28.09 -0.48 11.92
N ALA A 267 26.99 -1.09 11.47
CA ALA A 267 25.72 -0.39 11.27
C ALA A 267 24.88 -0.29 12.56
N ARG A 268 25.20 -1.05 13.61
CA ARG A 268 24.44 -1.09 14.89
C ARG A 268 24.22 0.29 15.51
N ILE A 269 25.22 1.17 15.42
CA ILE A 269 25.13 2.52 15.97
C ILE A 269 24.02 3.35 15.31
N GLY A 270 23.56 2.94 14.12
CA GLY A 270 22.42 3.54 13.41
C GLY A 270 21.08 3.43 14.15
N ILE A 271 20.94 2.48 15.09
CA ILE A 271 19.73 2.33 15.93
C ILE A 271 19.51 3.56 16.81
N LEU A 272 20.56 4.33 17.11
CA LEU A 272 20.43 5.56 17.86
C LEU A 272 19.52 6.57 17.15
N VAL A 273 19.47 6.59 15.82
CA VAL A 273 18.63 7.55 15.08
C VAL A 273 17.13 7.33 15.36
N PRO A 274 16.52 6.16 15.12
CA PRO A 274 15.11 5.93 15.48
C PRO A 274 14.86 6.06 16.98
N LEU A 275 15.79 5.64 17.83
CA LEU A 275 15.64 5.73 19.28
C LEU A 275 15.61 7.19 19.77
N LEU A 276 16.43 8.06 19.18
CA LEU A 276 16.42 9.50 19.47
C LEU A 276 15.18 10.19 18.92
N ILE A 277 14.69 9.79 17.74
CA ILE A 277 13.45 10.36 17.21
C ILE A 277 12.26 9.98 18.08
N VAL A 278 12.06 8.69 18.35
CA VAL A 278 10.93 8.21 19.15
C VAL A 278 11.07 8.67 20.60
N GLY A 279 12.24 8.45 21.21
CA GLY A 279 12.51 8.86 22.59
C GLY A 279 12.50 10.37 22.79
N GLY A 280 13.04 11.13 21.84
CA GLY A 280 13.04 12.60 21.86
C GLY A 280 11.65 13.20 21.68
N ALA A 281 10.81 12.59 20.83
CA ALA A 281 9.41 12.98 20.69
C ALA A 281 8.61 12.70 21.97
N LEU A 282 8.75 11.51 22.56
CA LEU A 282 8.07 11.15 23.81
C LEU A 282 8.56 12.00 25.00
N ALA A 283 9.86 12.22 25.11
CA ALA A 283 10.42 13.09 26.15
C ALA A 283 9.98 14.55 25.95
N GLY A 284 9.93 15.01 24.70
CA GLY A 284 9.41 16.33 24.33
C GLY A 284 7.97 16.50 24.78
N GLU A 285 7.10 15.53 24.47
CA GLU A 285 5.69 15.53 24.86
C GLU A 285 5.52 15.59 26.38
N VAL A 286 6.23 14.73 27.12
CA VAL A 286 6.17 14.71 28.60
C VAL A 286 6.69 16.03 29.18
N LEU A 287 7.74 16.62 28.61
CA LEU A 287 8.27 17.90 29.07
C LEU A 287 7.32 19.07 28.77
N VAL A 288 6.69 19.09 27.60
CA VAL A 288 5.70 20.10 27.23
C VAL A 288 4.49 20.04 28.16
N ASP A 289 3.96 18.83 28.42
CA ASP A 289 2.83 18.60 29.32
C ASP A 289 3.17 19.00 30.77
N THR A 290 4.34 18.60 31.27
CA THR A 290 4.77 18.94 32.64
C THR A 290 5.11 20.41 32.85
N LEU A 291 5.61 21.10 31.82
CA LEU A 291 5.92 22.53 31.86
C LEU A 291 4.73 23.41 31.47
N GLY A 292 3.65 22.83 30.96
CA GLY A 292 2.42 23.52 30.58
C GLY A 292 2.57 24.40 29.34
N TYR A 293 3.45 24.05 28.40
CA TYR A 293 3.57 24.77 27.13
C TYR A 293 2.44 24.35 26.19
N ALA A 294 1.75 25.33 25.60
CA ALA A 294 0.73 25.05 24.60
C ALA A 294 1.39 24.62 23.27
N GLY A 295 0.96 23.47 22.76
CA GLY A 295 1.30 23.04 21.41
C GLY A 295 0.59 23.86 20.33
N PRO A 296 0.91 23.60 19.05
CA PRO A 296 0.23 24.26 17.95
C PRO A 296 -1.26 23.88 17.93
N GLN A 297 -2.12 24.84 17.56
CA GLN A 297 -3.56 24.64 17.36
C GLN A 297 -3.83 23.91 16.03
N SER A 298 -3.29 22.69 15.93
CA SER A 298 -3.40 21.84 14.76
C SER A 298 -4.85 21.35 14.59
N TRP A 299 -5.36 21.47 13.37
CA TRP A 299 -6.63 20.87 12.95
C TRP A 299 -6.46 19.41 12.52
N VAL A 300 -5.21 18.96 12.36
CA VAL A 300 -4.87 17.55 12.24
C VAL A 300 -4.62 17.05 13.66
N ASP A 301 -5.70 16.78 14.38
CA ASP A 301 -5.66 16.23 15.74
C ASP A 301 -6.31 14.84 15.80
N TRP A 302 -6.30 14.25 16.99
CA TRP A 302 -6.88 12.92 17.19
C TRP A 302 -8.39 12.90 16.97
N GLN A 303 -9.09 13.99 17.30
CA GLN A 303 -10.53 14.12 17.08
C GLN A 303 -10.82 14.09 15.58
N PHE A 304 -10.20 14.96 14.78
CA PHE A 304 -10.38 15.03 13.34
C PHE A 304 -10.11 13.70 12.62
N LEU A 305 -9.15 12.91 13.11
CA LEU A 305 -8.81 11.60 12.57
C LEU A 305 -9.78 10.48 12.96
N THR A 306 -10.51 10.61 14.07
CA THR A 306 -11.33 9.52 14.64
C THR A 306 -12.82 9.81 14.72
N SER A 307 -13.23 11.08 14.61
CA SER A 307 -14.63 11.47 14.59
C SER A 307 -15.24 11.32 13.18
N ASP A 308 -16.56 11.24 13.16
CA ASP A 308 -17.35 11.29 11.93
C ASP A 308 -17.51 12.73 11.44
N HIS A 309 -18.05 12.90 10.23
CA HIS A 309 -18.35 14.23 9.73
C HIS A 309 -19.38 14.96 10.62
N SER A 310 -19.12 16.25 10.91
CA SER A 310 -20.06 17.17 11.57
C SER A 310 -20.41 18.34 10.66
N GLY A 311 -21.58 18.94 10.89
CA GLY A 311 -21.99 20.21 10.26
C GLY A 311 -21.25 21.44 10.80
N THR A 312 -20.55 21.30 11.93
CA THR A 312 -19.64 22.30 12.51
C THR A 312 -18.20 21.96 12.18
N ALA A 313 -17.38 22.96 11.85
CA ALA A 313 -15.99 22.74 11.47
C ALA A 313 -15.12 22.24 12.65
N GLU A 314 -15.42 22.68 13.87
CA GLU A 314 -14.70 22.29 15.10
C GLU A 314 -14.84 20.80 15.42
N ASP A 315 -16.02 20.23 15.17
CA ASP A 315 -16.30 18.80 15.42
C ASP A 315 -16.13 17.94 14.15
N ALA A 316 -15.65 18.52 13.05
CA ALA A 316 -15.57 17.83 11.78
C ALA A 316 -14.51 16.71 11.83
N GLY A 317 -14.93 15.49 11.52
CA GLY A 317 -14.03 14.35 11.36
C GLY A 317 -13.93 13.84 9.93
N LEU A 318 -12.81 13.18 9.64
CA LEU A 318 -12.49 12.55 8.35
C LEU A 318 -12.46 11.02 8.43
N TYR A 319 -12.71 10.42 9.61
CA TYR A 319 -12.52 8.99 9.83
C TYR A 319 -13.24 8.10 8.79
N PRO A 320 -14.55 8.29 8.50
CA PRO A 320 -15.24 7.46 7.51
C PRO A 320 -14.65 7.55 6.10
N ALA A 321 -14.12 8.71 5.71
CA ALA A 321 -13.52 8.90 4.38
C ALA A 321 -12.09 8.38 4.28
N ILE A 322 -11.28 8.46 5.34
CA ILE A 322 -9.95 7.82 5.40
C ILE A 322 -10.12 6.33 5.16
N ALA A 323 -10.96 5.71 5.98
CA ALA A 323 -11.23 4.30 5.92
C ALA A 323 -11.91 3.89 4.61
N GLY A 324 -12.89 4.67 4.15
CA GLY A 324 -13.53 4.46 2.85
C GLY A 324 -12.56 4.50 1.67
N SER A 325 -11.64 5.48 1.65
CA SER A 325 -10.57 5.55 0.65
C SER A 325 -9.64 4.33 0.71
N ILE A 326 -9.25 3.87 1.90
CA ILE A 326 -8.41 2.66 2.05
C ILE A 326 -9.12 1.43 1.49
N LEU A 327 -10.40 1.25 1.80
CA LEU A 327 -11.19 0.11 1.31
C LEU A 327 -11.39 0.14 -0.20
N LEU A 328 -11.64 1.33 -0.75
CA LEU A 328 -11.67 1.53 -2.20
C LEU A 328 -10.32 1.14 -2.81
N MET A 329 -9.19 1.60 -2.26
CA MET A 329 -7.86 1.27 -2.81
C MET A 329 -7.53 -0.22 -2.71
N VAL A 330 -7.89 -0.88 -1.61
CA VAL A 330 -7.76 -2.35 -1.48
C VAL A 330 -8.59 -3.06 -2.55
N THR A 331 -9.84 -2.64 -2.75
CA THR A 331 -10.73 -3.22 -3.77
C THR A 331 -10.19 -2.96 -5.18
N VAL A 332 -9.72 -1.75 -5.46
CA VAL A 332 -9.09 -1.37 -6.74
C VAL A 332 -7.87 -2.24 -7.00
N ALA A 333 -6.96 -2.38 -6.03
CA ALA A 333 -5.76 -3.19 -6.17
C ALA A 333 -6.11 -4.67 -6.40
N ALA A 334 -7.05 -5.22 -5.63
CA ALA A 334 -7.48 -6.61 -5.74
C ALA A 334 -8.09 -6.94 -7.11
N LEU A 335 -8.81 -6.00 -7.74
CA LEU A 335 -9.43 -6.19 -9.04
C LEU A 335 -8.48 -5.88 -10.20
N SER A 336 -7.79 -4.74 -10.15
CA SER A 336 -7.00 -4.23 -11.28
C SER A 336 -5.62 -4.89 -11.40
N PHE A 337 -4.96 -5.24 -10.29
CA PHE A 337 -3.60 -5.79 -10.34
C PHE A 337 -3.56 -7.17 -10.99
N PRO A 338 -4.34 -8.19 -10.54
CA PRO A 338 -4.27 -9.51 -11.15
C PRO A 338 -4.75 -9.51 -12.60
N VAL A 339 -5.82 -8.76 -12.89
CA VAL A 339 -6.40 -8.67 -14.23
C VAL A 339 -5.46 -7.92 -15.17
N GLY A 340 -4.91 -6.79 -14.73
CA GLY A 340 -4.02 -5.95 -15.52
C GLY A 340 -2.68 -6.62 -15.81
N VAL A 341 -2.04 -7.19 -14.79
CA VAL A 341 -0.78 -7.93 -14.95
C VAL A 341 -0.99 -9.20 -15.77
N GLY A 342 -2.09 -9.92 -15.54
CA GLY A 342 -2.44 -11.10 -16.32
C GLY A 342 -2.67 -10.79 -17.81
N ALA A 343 -3.38 -9.70 -18.11
CA ALA A 343 -3.58 -9.23 -19.48
C ALA A 343 -2.25 -8.79 -20.12
N ALA A 344 -1.40 -8.06 -19.39
CA ALA A 344 -0.09 -7.65 -19.86
C ALA A 344 0.80 -8.86 -20.19
N LEU A 345 0.84 -9.85 -19.31
CA LEU A 345 1.61 -11.08 -19.50
C LEU A 345 1.09 -11.90 -20.69
N TYR A 346 -0.23 -12.00 -20.84
CA TYR A 346 -0.83 -12.66 -21.99
C TYR A 346 -0.46 -11.93 -23.30
N LEU A 347 -0.62 -10.61 -23.34
CA LEU A 347 -0.38 -9.82 -24.55
C LEU A 347 1.09 -9.78 -24.96
N GLU A 348 2.01 -9.76 -24.00
CA GLU A 348 3.45 -9.67 -24.33
C GLU A 348 4.09 -11.04 -24.55
N GLU A 349 3.74 -12.05 -23.75
CA GLU A 349 4.40 -13.36 -23.86
C GLU A 349 3.59 -14.36 -24.67
N TYR A 350 2.25 -14.37 -24.62
CA TYR A 350 1.45 -15.45 -25.23
C TYR A 350 0.72 -15.07 -26.52
N ALA A 351 0.35 -13.81 -26.69
CA ALA A 351 -0.47 -13.38 -27.80
C ALA A 351 0.32 -13.38 -29.12
N PRO A 352 -0.24 -13.93 -30.21
CA PRO A 352 0.36 -13.83 -31.53
C PRO A 352 0.23 -12.39 -32.07
N ASP A 353 1.21 -11.93 -32.86
CA ASP A 353 1.10 -10.66 -33.58
C ASP A 353 0.09 -10.81 -34.74
N ASN A 354 -1.16 -10.42 -34.48
CA ASN A 354 -2.23 -10.44 -35.46
C ASN A 354 -3.13 -9.20 -35.32
N ARG A 355 -4.08 -9.06 -36.25
CA ARG A 355 -5.01 -7.91 -36.27
C ARG A 355 -5.84 -7.78 -34.99
N ILE A 356 -6.16 -8.88 -34.32
CA ILE A 356 -6.94 -8.88 -33.08
C ILE A 356 -6.09 -8.33 -31.93
N THR A 357 -4.86 -8.81 -31.77
CA THR A 357 -3.92 -8.29 -30.76
C THR A 357 -3.66 -6.80 -30.97
N ARG A 358 -3.41 -6.38 -32.22
CA ARG A 358 -3.24 -4.96 -32.55
C ARG A 358 -4.48 -4.12 -32.26
N PHE A 359 -5.67 -4.65 -32.51
CA PHE A 359 -6.93 -3.99 -32.16
C PHE A 359 -7.06 -3.83 -30.64
N ILE A 360 -6.77 -4.87 -29.86
CA ILE A 360 -6.77 -4.81 -28.40
C ILE A 360 -5.78 -3.74 -27.90
N ASP A 361 -4.57 -3.70 -28.46
CA ASP A 361 -3.52 -2.74 -28.07
C ASP A 361 -3.94 -1.29 -28.29
N VAL A 362 -4.58 -1.01 -29.44
CA VAL A 362 -5.12 0.32 -29.74
C VAL A 362 -6.23 0.68 -28.77
N ASN A 363 -7.13 -0.25 -28.44
CA ASN A 363 -8.22 0.03 -27.49
C ASN A 363 -7.71 0.28 -26.07
N ILE A 364 -6.74 -0.50 -25.59
CA ILE A 364 -6.12 -0.27 -24.27
C ILE A 364 -5.47 1.12 -24.22
N SER A 365 -4.75 1.50 -25.27
CA SER A 365 -4.12 2.82 -25.38
C SER A 365 -5.15 3.96 -25.42
N ASN A 366 -6.25 3.78 -26.16
CA ASN A 366 -7.33 4.75 -26.23
C ASN A 366 -8.08 4.89 -24.89
N LEU A 367 -8.31 3.78 -24.19
CA LEU A 367 -8.95 3.76 -22.87
C LEU A 367 -8.17 4.58 -21.84
N ALA A 368 -6.83 4.53 -21.86
CA ALA A 368 -6.00 5.36 -20.98
C ALA A 368 -6.19 6.88 -21.18
N GLY A 369 -6.70 7.31 -22.34
CA GLY A 369 -7.02 8.71 -22.65
C GLY A 369 -8.46 9.13 -22.35
N VAL A 370 -9.33 8.21 -21.92
CA VAL A 370 -10.74 8.51 -21.66
C VAL A 370 -10.90 9.33 -20.37
N PRO A 371 -11.72 10.40 -20.37
CA PRO A 371 -11.99 11.19 -19.16
C PRO A 371 -12.62 10.36 -18.03
N SER A 372 -12.23 10.63 -16.78
CA SER A 372 -12.64 9.82 -15.62
C SER A 372 -14.16 9.83 -15.37
N VAL A 373 -14.85 10.92 -15.70
CA VAL A 373 -16.33 11.01 -15.63
C VAL A 373 -17.02 9.91 -16.46
N VAL A 374 -16.47 9.57 -17.64
CA VAL A 374 -17.04 8.54 -18.53
C VAL A 374 -16.98 7.17 -17.87
N TYR A 375 -15.89 6.86 -17.16
CA TYR A 375 -15.80 5.63 -16.37
C TYR A 375 -16.83 5.59 -15.24
N GLY A 376 -17.11 6.73 -14.61
CA GLY A 376 -18.19 6.86 -13.63
C GLY A 376 -19.57 6.49 -14.20
N LEU A 377 -19.92 7.06 -15.36
CA LEU A 377 -21.16 6.75 -16.05
C LEU A 377 -21.22 5.27 -16.51
N LEU A 378 -20.09 4.72 -16.96
CA LEU A 378 -19.99 3.30 -17.30
C LEU A 378 -20.18 2.41 -16.07
N GLY A 379 -19.57 2.76 -14.94
CA GLY A 379 -19.76 2.06 -13.67
C GLY A 379 -21.20 2.07 -13.20
N LEU A 380 -21.87 3.22 -13.29
CA LEU A 380 -23.29 3.36 -13.01
C LEU A 380 -24.13 2.46 -13.93
N GLY A 381 -23.93 2.54 -15.25
CA GLY A 381 -24.68 1.75 -16.22
C GLY A 381 -24.46 0.24 -16.07
N LEU A 382 -23.22 -0.20 -15.83
CA LEU A 382 -22.88 -1.62 -15.74
C LEU A 382 -23.24 -2.21 -14.37
N PHE A 383 -22.73 -1.62 -13.29
CA PHE A 383 -22.86 -2.23 -11.97
C PHE A 383 -24.20 -1.93 -11.31
N VAL A 384 -24.70 -0.70 -11.43
CA VAL A 384 -25.95 -0.30 -10.79
C VAL A 384 -27.14 -0.68 -11.67
N THR A 385 -27.17 -0.24 -12.93
CA THR A 385 -28.33 -0.45 -13.80
C THR A 385 -28.44 -1.89 -14.31
N GLN A 386 -27.37 -2.49 -14.85
CA GLN A 386 -27.44 -3.85 -15.42
C GLN A 386 -27.33 -4.96 -14.38
N LEU A 387 -26.40 -4.84 -13.43
CA LEU A 387 -26.16 -5.87 -12.40
C LEU A 387 -26.98 -5.67 -11.12
N GLY A 388 -27.78 -4.59 -11.04
CA GLY A 388 -28.68 -4.33 -9.91
C GLY A 388 -27.97 -4.11 -8.58
N ARG A 389 -26.69 -3.71 -8.58
CA ARG A 389 -25.94 -3.45 -7.34
C ARG A 389 -26.28 -2.09 -6.77
N PRO A 390 -26.29 -1.91 -5.43
CA PRO A 390 -26.53 -0.60 -4.84
C PRO A 390 -25.45 0.40 -5.26
N SER A 391 -25.87 1.62 -5.57
CA SER A 391 -25.00 2.73 -5.92
C SER A 391 -24.16 3.21 -4.73
N GLY A 392 -22.98 3.78 -5.02
CA GLY A 392 -22.11 4.37 -4.00
C GLY A 392 -21.50 3.40 -2.99
N THR A 393 -21.47 2.09 -3.28
CA THR A 393 -20.92 1.06 -2.38
C THR A 393 -19.42 0.85 -2.57
N ILE A 394 -18.74 0.25 -1.59
CA ILE A 394 -17.30 -0.07 -1.66
C ILE A 394 -16.98 -0.87 -2.92
N PHE A 395 -17.76 -1.93 -3.17
CA PHE A 395 -17.54 -2.77 -4.35
C PHE A 395 -17.75 -2.02 -5.67
N VAL A 396 -18.86 -1.26 -5.81
CA VAL A 396 -19.16 -0.54 -7.05
C VAL A 396 -18.15 0.59 -7.29
N GLY A 397 -17.78 1.35 -6.26
CA GLY A 397 -16.74 2.36 -6.31
C GLY A 397 -15.38 1.78 -6.68
N GLY A 398 -14.97 0.72 -5.97
CA GLY A 398 -13.70 0.05 -6.22
C GLY A 398 -13.63 -0.58 -7.61
N ALA A 399 -14.69 -1.22 -8.09
CA ALA A 399 -14.75 -1.80 -9.42
C ALA A 399 -14.73 -0.72 -10.52
N THR A 400 -15.42 0.40 -10.31
CA THR A 400 -15.43 1.53 -11.26
C THR A 400 -14.04 2.18 -11.35
N LEU A 401 -13.40 2.45 -10.22
CA LEU A 401 -12.03 2.95 -10.18
C LEU A 401 -11.02 1.93 -10.74
N ALA A 402 -11.24 0.63 -10.52
CA ALA A 402 -10.42 -0.42 -11.12
C ALA A 402 -10.51 -0.38 -12.65
N LEU A 403 -11.70 -0.19 -13.23
CA LEU A 403 -11.86 -0.02 -14.68
C LEU A 403 -11.12 1.20 -15.22
N LEU A 404 -11.11 2.30 -14.47
CA LEU A 404 -10.40 3.53 -14.83
C LEU A 404 -8.89 3.32 -14.89
N ILE A 405 -8.31 2.63 -13.90
CA ILE A 405 -6.85 2.45 -13.84
C ILE A 405 -6.32 1.21 -14.55
N LEU A 406 -7.19 0.26 -14.89
CA LEU A 406 -6.81 -1.00 -15.54
C LEU A 406 -5.94 -0.80 -16.80
N PRO A 407 -6.26 0.12 -17.73
CA PRO A 407 -5.40 0.37 -18.89
C PRO A 407 -3.98 0.81 -18.52
N ILE A 408 -3.84 1.62 -17.46
CA ILE A 408 -2.54 2.11 -16.97
C ILE A 408 -1.72 0.94 -16.40
N VAL A 409 -2.36 0.07 -15.62
CA VAL A 409 -1.71 -1.14 -15.08
C VAL A 409 -1.27 -2.07 -16.20
N ILE A 410 -2.10 -2.27 -17.24
CA ILE A 410 -1.74 -3.10 -18.39
C ILE A 410 -0.52 -2.53 -19.13
N ILE A 411 -0.57 -1.25 -19.52
CA ILE A 411 0.50 -0.61 -20.30
C ILE A 411 1.83 -0.64 -19.53
N SER A 412 1.81 -0.23 -18.27
CA SER A 412 3.03 -0.20 -17.44
C SER A 412 3.59 -1.60 -17.18
N SER A 413 2.73 -2.59 -16.96
CA SER A 413 3.16 -3.99 -16.79
C SER A 413 3.76 -4.58 -18.06
N ARG A 414 3.23 -4.22 -19.24
CA ARG A 414 3.79 -4.64 -20.53
C ARG A 414 5.17 -4.05 -20.76
N GLU A 415 5.35 -2.76 -20.48
CA GLU A 415 6.65 -2.12 -20.62
C GLU A 415 7.69 -2.76 -19.69
N ALA A 416 7.29 -3.09 -18.46
CA ALA A 416 8.14 -3.81 -17.52
C ALA A 416 8.52 -5.22 -18.03
N ILE A 417 7.58 -5.98 -18.61
CA ILE A 417 7.85 -7.31 -19.18
C ILE A 417 8.76 -7.19 -20.42
N ARG A 418 8.50 -6.22 -21.29
CA ARG A 418 9.28 -5.94 -22.50
C ARG A 418 10.71 -5.50 -22.18
N SER A 419 10.94 -4.86 -21.02
CA SER A 419 12.28 -4.46 -20.58
C SER A 419 13.22 -5.63 -20.27
N VAL A 420 12.69 -6.84 -20.06
CA VAL A 420 13.51 -8.05 -19.89
C VAL A 420 14.20 -8.37 -21.22
N PRO A 421 15.54 -8.53 -21.28
CA PRO A 421 16.25 -8.84 -22.51
C PRO A 421 15.86 -10.20 -23.13
N ASP A 422 15.73 -10.25 -24.46
CA ASP A 422 15.40 -11.49 -25.18
C ASP A 422 16.45 -12.59 -25.04
N GLU A 423 17.71 -12.21 -24.85
CA GLU A 423 18.82 -13.14 -24.58
C GLU A 423 18.50 -14.06 -23.37
N MET A 424 17.83 -13.54 -22.35
CA MET A 424 17.45 -14.31 -21.16
C MET A 424 16.31 -15.29 -21.46
N ARG A 425 15.37 -14.90 -22.34
CA ARG A 425 14.33 -15.79 -22.84
C ARG A 425 14.96 -16.94 -23.62
N GLN A 426 15.85 -16.62 -24.55
CA GLN A 426 16.55 -17.60 -25.40
C GLN A 426 17.45 -18.52 -24.58
N ALA A 427 18.18 -18.01 -23.59
CA ALA A 427 18.99 -18.82 -22.69
C ALA A 427 18.14 -19.83 -21.89
N SER A 428 16.98 -19.39 -21.38
CA SER A 428 16.03 -20.27 -20.69
C SER A 428 15.53 -21.39 -21.62
N TYR A 429 15.15 -21.04 -22.86
CA TYR A 429 14.75 -22.04 -23.87
C TYR A 429 15.90 -22.98 -24.26
N GLY A 430 17.13 -22.48 -24.36
CA GLY A 430 18.33 -23.27 -24.65
C GLY A 430 18.64 -24.31 -23.56
N MET A 431 18.22 -24.05 -22.32
CA MET A 431 18.29 -25.00 -21.20
C MET A 431 17.13 -26.02 -21.19
N GLY A 432 16.26 -26.01 -22.20
CA GLY A 432 15.10 -26.90 -22.30
C GLY A 432 13.89 -26.47 -21.47
N ALA A 433 13.86 -25.23 -20.98
CA ALA A 433 12.70 -24.72 -20.24
C ALA A 433 11.49 -24.51 -21.16
N THR A 434 10.30 -24.84 -20.67
CA THR A 434 9.03 -24.50 -21.31
C THR A 434 8.74 -23.00 -21.19
N LYS A 435 7.89 -22.47 -22.07
CA LYS A 435 7.43 -21.07 -22.02
C LYS A 435 6.89 -20.65 -20.66
N TRP A 436 6.11 -21.50 -20.01
CA TRP A 436 5.64 -21.26 -18.64
C TRP A 436 6.79 -21.18 -17.63
N GLN A 437 7.78 -22.07 -17.72
CA GLN A 437 8.96 -22.03 -16.84
C GLN A 437 9.79 -20.78 -17.06
N THR A 438 9.99 -20.36 -18.31
CA THR A 438 10.68 -19.11 -18.64
C THR A 438 9.93 -17.90 -18.08
N VAL A 439 8.61 -17.83 -18.29
CA VAL A 439 7.76 -16.76 -17.75
C VAL A 439 7.84 -16.70 -16.23
N LYS A 440 7.62 -17.84 -15.55
CA LYS A 440 7.56 -17.89 -14.10
C LYS A 440 8.91 -17.63 -13.42
N ASN A 441 10.00 -18.19 -13.95
CA ASN A 441 11.29 -18.21 -13.25
C ASN A 441 12.27 -17.14 -13.74
N VAL A 442 12.06 -16.54 -14.91
CA VAL A 442 12.97 -15.56 -15.50
C VAL A 442 12.28 -14.22 -15.72
N ILE A 443 11.17 -14.21 -16.45
CA ILE A 443 10.56 -12.96 -16.92
C ILE A 443 9.81 -12.26 -15.79
N LEU A 444 8.86 -12.95 -15.15
CA LEU A 444 8.01 -12.36 -14.12
C LEU A 444 8.82 -11.84 -12.93
N PRO A 445 9.79 -12.59 -12.35
CA PRO A 445 10.59 -12.07 -11.24
C PRO A 445 11.38 -10.81 -11.61
N ARG A 446 11.94 -10.78 -12.83
CA ARG A 446 12.77 -9.66 -13.29
C ARG A 446 11.95 -8.42 -13.69
N ALA A 447 10.74 -8.62 -14.20
CA ALA A 447 9.80 -7.54 -14.51
C ALA A 447 9.01 -7.05 -13.30
N PHE A 448 8.95 -7.83 -12.21
CA PHE A 448 8.08 -7.57 -11.06
C PHE A 448 8.31 -6.18 -10.42
N PRO A 449 9.54 -5.68 -10.22
CA PRO A 449 9.76 -4.34 -9.68
C PRO A 449 9.18 -3.24 -10.57
N GLY A 450 9.27 -3.40 -11.89
CA GLY A 450 8.68 -2.49 -12.88
C GLY A 450 7.16 -2.54 -12.87
N ILE A 451 6.58 -3.75 -12.83
CA ILE A 451 5.13 -3.98 -12.72
C ILE A 451 4.57 -3.34 -11.45
N LEU A 452 5.24 -3.53 -10.31
CA LEU A 452 4.86 -2.90 -9.04
C LEU A 452 4.91 -1.38 -9.17
N THR A 453 6.00 -0.81 -9.68
CA THR A 453 6.12 0.65 -9.85
C THR A 453 4.98 1.23 -10.69
N GLY A 454 4.65 0.60 -11.82
CA GLY A 454 3.52 1.00 -12.67
C GLY A 454 2.17 0.93 -11.95
N THR A 455 1.94 -0.14 -11.20
CA THR A 455 0.72 -0.33 -10.40
C THR A 455 0.61 0.71 -9.28
N ILE A 456 1.71 1.02 -8.60
CA ILE A 456 1.75 2.01 -7.52
C ILE A 456 1.35 3.38 -8.03
N LEU A 457 1.91 3.80 -9.17
CA LEU A 457 1.55 5.07 -9.80
C LEU A 457 0.08 5.10 -10.23
N ALA A 458 -0.46 3.97 -10.72
CA ALA A 458 -1.87 3.85 -11.08
C ALA A 458 -2.80 3.96 -9.86
N LEU A 459 -2.46 3.31 -8.74
CA LEU A 459 -3.21 3.42 -7.48
C LEU A 459 -3.11 4.84 -6.87
N GLY A 460 -1.93 5.45 -6.95
CA GLY A 460 -1.72 6.84 -6.52
C GLY A 460 -2.53 7.84 -7.33
N ARG A 461 -2.86 7.52 -8.59
CA ARG A 461 -3.87 8.28 -9.35
C ARG A 461 -5.29 7.98 -8.83
N ALA A 462 -5.65 6.70 -8.66
CA ALA A 462 -7.00 6.28 -8.28
C ALA A 462 -7.48 6.89 -6.95
N ILE A 463 -6.60 7.00 -5.96
CA ILE A 463 -6.93 7.54 -4.62
C ILE A 463 -7.39 9.00 -4.69
N GLY A 464 -6.95 9.74 -5.70
CA GLY A 464 -7.32 11.14 -5.93
C GLY A 464 -8.50 11.35 -6.89
N GLU A 465 -9.09 10.29 -7.45
CA GLU A 465 -10.19 10.41 -8.41
C GLU A 465 -11.55 10.62 -7.70
N THR A 466 -12.19 11.75 -7.94
CA THR A 466 -13.51 12.11 -7.40
C THR A 466 -14.63 11.97 -8.41
N ALA A 467 -14.39 12.36 -9.66
CA ALA A 467 -15.41 12.37 -10.72
C ALA A 467 -16.13 11.02 -10.90
N PRO A 468 -15.45 9.86 -10.99
CA PRO A 468 -16.14 8.57 -11.12
C PRO A 468 -17.04 8.25 -9.93
N LEU A 469 -16.60 8.59 -8.71
CA LEU A 469 -17.34 8.32 -7.47
C LEU A 469 -18.62 9.15 -7.38
N ILE A 470 -18.57 10.42 -7.78
CA ILE A 470 -19.75 11.28 -7.86
C ILE A 470 -20.78 10.67 -8.83
N MET A 471 -20.33 10.24 -10.02
CA MET A 471 -21.21 9.69 -11.04
C MET A 471 -21.93 8.41 -10.62
N ILE A 472 -21.29 7.54 -9.82
CA ILE A 472 -21.92 6.32 -9.31
C ILE A 472 -22.76 6.53 -8.05
N GLY A 473 -22.96 7.79 -7.62
CA GLY A 473 -23.77 8.13 -6.45
C GLY A 473 -23.12 7.82 -5.11
N ALA A 474 -21.79 7.89 -5.02
CA ALA A 474 -21.12 7.84 -3.73
C ALA A 474 -21.56 9.03 -2.84
N PRO A 475 -21.86 8.83 -1.55
CA PRO A 475 -22.20 9.94 -0.66
C PRO A 475 -21.04 10.93 -0.53
N ASN A 476 -21.36 12.23 -0.54
CA ASN A 476 -20.37 13.29 -0.39
C ASN A 476 -19.69 13.26 1.00
N VAL A 477 -20.47 12.98 2.04
CA VAL A 477 -20.04 12.86 3.44
C VAL A 477 -20.75 11.70 4.10
N LEU A 478 -20.10 11.07 5.08
CA LEU A 478 -20.67 9.99 5.89
C LEU A 478 -20.70 10.40 7.36
N PHE A 479 -21.84 10.15 8.01
CA PHE A 479 -22.08 10.42 9.45
C PHE A 479 -21.99 9.14 10.30
N SER A 480 -21.64 8.00 9.70
CA SER A 480 -21.41 6.72 10.38
C SER A 480 -20.68 5.76 9.43
N PHE A 481 -19.99 4.78 10.00
CA PHE A 481 -19.11 3.87 9.26
C PHE A 481 -19.86 2.80 8.41
N PRO A 482 -19.35 2.44 7.21
CA PRO A 482 -19.87 1.33 6.41
C PRO A 482 -19.50 -0.09 6.91
N SER A 483 -20.39 -0.81 7.58
CA SER A 483 -20.10 -2.13 8.21
C SER A 483 -19.96 -3.33 7.25
N GLU A 484 -20.18 -3.18 5.94
CA GLU A 484 -20.20 -4.28 4.96
C GLU A 484 -19.66 -3.85 3.59
N LEU A 485 -19.17 -4.76 2.73
CA LEU A 485 -18.76 -4.44 1.35
C LEU A 485 -19.89 -3.83 0.48
N SER A 486 -21.14 -4.11 0.83
CA SER A 486 -22.38 -3.61 0.23
C SER A 486 -22.83 -2.25 0.77
N SER A 487 -22.14 -1.72 1.78
CA SER A 487 -22.50 -0.45 2.40
C SER A 487 -21.92 0.73 1.61
N LYS A 488 -22.55 1.90 1.77
CA LYS A 488 -22.17 3.11 1.06
C LYS A 488 -20.87 3.67 1.60
N VAL A 489 -20.01 4.21 0.73
CA VAL A 489 -18.69 4.71 1.14
C VAL A 489 -18.41 6.09 0.57
N SER A 490 -17.74 6.94 1.35
CA SER A 490 -17.15 8.19 0.88
C SER A 490 -15.63 8.04 0.76
N ALA A 491 -15.01 8.90 -0.05
CA ALA A 491 -13.57 8.96 -0.22
C ALA A 491 -13.05 10.32 0.26
N MET A 492 -11.82 10.37 0.78
CA MET A 492 -11.21 11.60 1.27
C MET A 492 -11.30 12.77 0.29
N PRO A 493 -10.96 12.65 -1.01
CA PRO A 493 -11.03 13.82 -1.89
C PRO A 493 -12.48 14.23 -2.19
N LEU A 494 -13.45 13.32 -2.08
CA LEU A 494 -14.87 13.65 -2.22
C LEU A 494 -15.39 14.44 -1.02
N GLN A 495 -14.97 14.07 0.19
CA GLN A 495 -15.30 14.80 1.41
C GLN A 495 -14.64 16.18 1.44
N VAL A 496 -13.36 16.28 1.06
CA VAL A 496 -12.66 17.57 0.91
C VAL A 496 -13.36 18.47 -0.11
N TYR A 497 -13.73 17.92 -1.29
CA TYR A 497 -14.51 18.65 -2.28
C TYR A 497 -15.86 19.12 -1.73
N SER A 498 -16.54 18.27 -0.95
CA SER A 498 -17.81 18.60 -0.32
C SER A 498 -17.69 19.75 0.67
N TRP A 499 -16.66 19.75 1.50
CA TRP A 499 -16.37 20.86 2.42
C TRP A 499 -16.08 22.15 1.67
N ALA A 500 -15.26 22.07 0.63
CA ALA A 500 -14.89 23.20 -0.21
C ALA A 500 -15.99 23.68 -1.16
N SER A 501 -17.12 23.00 -1.28
CA SER A 501 -18.18 23.39 -2.24
C SER A 501 -19.55 23.59 -1.58
N TYR A 502 -19.93 22.71 -0.66
CA TYR A 502 -21.27 22.68 -0.06
C TYR A 502 -21.29 23.21 1.39
N PHE A 503 -20.23 22.98 2.17
CA PHE A 503 -20.11 23.45 3.56
C PHE A 503 -19.24 24.70 3.70
N ALA A 504 -19.12 25.46 2.60
CA ALA A 504 -18.24 26.58 2.28
C ALA A 504 -18.28 27.81 3.24
N THR A 505 -18.28 27.58 4.54
CA THR A 505 -18.09 28.60 5.60
C THR A 505 -16.59 28.84 5.76
N ASP A 506 -16.19 30.06 6.15
CA ASP A 506 -14.79 30.43 6.41
C ASP A 506 -14.10 29.38 7.31
N ALA A 507 -14.81 28.90 8.34
CA ALA A 507 -14.31 27.88 9.24
C ALA A 507 -14.02 26.52 8.55
N PHE A 508 -14.75 26.10 7.53
CA PHE A 508 -14.43 24.86 6.80
C PHE A 508 -13.28 25.09 5.81
N TYR A 509 -13.26 26.24 5.12
CA TYR A 509 -12.23 26.54 4.12
C TYR A 509 -10.84 26.77 4.72
N GLU A 510 -10.75 27.50 5.82
CA GLU A 510 -9.47 27.87 6.41
C GLU A 510 -8.89 26.76 7.30
N LYS A 511 -9.72 25.77 7.67
CA LYS A 511 -9.37 24.81 8.72
C LYS A 511 -9.56 23.36 8.27
N ALA A 512 -10.80 22.90 8.12
CA ALA A 512 -11.12 21.50 7.82
C ALA A 512 -10.61 21.05 6.43
N VAL A 513 -10.67 21.92 5.42
CA VAL A 513 -10.19 21.63 4.06
C VAL A 513 -8.67 21.44 4.04
N PRO A 514 -7.83 22.38 4.54
CA PRO A 514 -6.39 22.16 4.65
C PRO A 514 -6.02 20.90 5.43
N ALA A 515 -6.64 20.67 6.60
CA ALA A 515 -6.42 19.47 7.39
C ALA A 515 -6.73 18.19 6.61
N GLY A 516 -7.87 18.15 5.90
CA GLY A 516 -8.26 17.03 5.06
C GLY A 516 -7.29 16.79 3.89
N VAL A 517 -6.78 17.85 3.26
CA VAL A 517 -5.76 17.74 2.20
C VAL A 517 -4.44 17.20 2.74
N VAL A 518 -3.97 17.68 3.89
CA VAL A 518 -2.74 17.17 4.54
C VAL A 518 -2.88 15.68 4.83
N ILE A 519 -4.03 15.23 5.34
CA ILE A 519 -4.27 13.81 5.59
C ILE A 519 -4.33 13.01 4.29
N LEU A 520 -5.02 13.49 3.26
CA LEU A 520 -5.05 12.85 1.95
C LEU A 520 -3.64 12.66 1.37
N VAL A 521 -2.81 13.70 1.41
CA VAL A 521 -1.41 13.65 0.94
C VAL A 521 -0.61 12.69 1.82
N THR A 522 -0.78 12.74 3.14
CA THR A 522 -0.09 11.84 4.07
C THR A 522 -0.42 10.38 3.78
N VAL A 523 -1.71 10.04 3.59
CA VAL A 523 -2.15 8.68 3.25
C VAL A 523 -1.66 8.25 1.87
N LEU A 524 -1.68 9.14 0.87
CA LEU A 524 -1.13 8.87 -0.46
C LEU A 524 0.36 8.56 -0.41
N LEU A 525 1.14 9.39 0.30
CA LEU A 525 2.57 9.19 0.50
C LEU A 525 2.84 7.91 1.29
N ALA A 526 2.02 7.60 2.29
CA ALA A 526 2.10 6.37 3.07
C ALA A 526 1.91 5.15 2.16
N MET A 527 0.81 5.11 1.41
CA MET A 527 0.47 4.02 0.49
C MET A 527 1.57 3.79 -0.54
N ASN A 528 2.08 4.87 -1.15
CA ASN A 528 3.17 4.79 -2.11
C ASN A 528 4.48 4.32 -1.47
N SER A 529 4.79 4.78 -0.26
CA SER A 529 5.99 4.38 0.48
C SER A 529 5.97 2.90 0.84
N ILE A 530 4.84 2.37 1.32
CA ILE A 530 4.63 0.93 1.58
C ILE A 530 4.97 0.14 0.33
N ALA A 531 4.42 0.56 -0.80
CA ALA A 531 4.56 -0.18 -2.03
C ALA A 531 5.99 -0.08 -2.63
N ILE A 532 6.68 1.05 -2.44
CA ILE A 532 8.11 1.20 -2.77
C ILE A 532 8.99 0.31 -1.89
N VAL A 533 8.71 0.22 -0.59
CA VAL A 533 9.45 -0.67 0.33
C VAL A 533 9.28 -2.13 -0.11
N LEU A 534 8.05 -2.53 -0.46
CA LEU A 534 7.78 -3.87 -1.01
C LEU A 534 8.56 -4.10 -2.31
N ARG A 535 8.63 -3.12 -3.21
CA ARG A 535 9.40 -3.19 -4.47
C ARG A 535 10.90 -3.37 -4.24
N ASN A 536 11.51 -2.54 -3.38
CA ASN A 536 12.95 -2.53 -3.16
C ASN A 536 13.49 -3.87 -2.63
N ARG A 537 12.66 -4.66 -1.93
CA ARG A 537 13.02 -6.01 -1.51
C ARG A 537 13.23 -6.94 -2.71
N TYR A 538 12.38 -6.86 -3.74
CA TYR A 538 12.48 -7.70 -4.93
C TYR A 538 13.63 -7.28 -5.85
N GLU A 539 14.00 -5.99 -5.88
CA GLU A 539 15.17 -5.51 -6.65
C GLU A 539 16.51 -6.03 -6.12
N GLN A 540 16.62 -6.36 -4.83
CA GLN A 540 17.86 -6.85 -4.24
C GLN A 540 18.08 -8.36 -4.45
N GLU A 541 17.06 -9.11 -4.85
CA GLU A 541 17.11 -10.56 -5.05
C GLU A 541 17.31 -10.97 -6.53
N THR A 542 17.26 -10.01 -7.47
CA THR A 542 17.52 -10.18 -8.91
C THR A 542 18.76 -9.45 -9.36
#